data_AF-A0A183JK83-F1
#
_entry.id   AF-A0A183JK83-F1
#
_cell.length_a   1.000
_cell.length_b   1.000
_cell.length_c   1.000
_cell.angle_alpha   90.00
_cell.angle_beta   90.00
_cell.angle_gamma   90.00
#
_symmetry.space_group_name_H-M   'P 1'
#
loop_
_entity.id
_entity.type
_entity.pdbx_description
1 polymer ?
#
loop_
_entity_poly.entity_id
_entity_poly.type
_entity_poly.pdbx_seq_one_letter_code
_entity_poly.pdbx_strand_id
1 'polypeptide(L)'
;MDLMGIQPVSATSALALSVALLDPSNNEPCKCSWRYTEEGNRVRVSLQTGHVIPLPAAARHLDDLTDPKTAVASSKDTCEPVVYVNFEKSLLKDLKLKDDCLKQTPTYWY
;
A
#
# COMPACT_ATOMS: atom_id res chain seq x y z
N MET A 1 46.19 11.08 -26.56
CA MET A 1 44.95 10.27 -26.61
C MET A 1 44.31 10.45 -25.25
N ASP A 2 43.53 11.53 -25.09
CA ASP A 2 42.93 11.85 -23.79
C ASP A 2 41.66 11.02 -23.64
N LEU A 3 41.69 10.12 -22.65
CA LEU A 3 40.49 9.43 -22.18
C LEU A 3 39.59 10.49 -21.53
N MET A 4 38.66 11.05 -22.31
CA MET A 4 37.55 11.83 -21.74
C MET A 4 36.69 10.88 -20.89
N GLY A 5 37.06 10.77 -19.61
CA GLY A 5 36.31 10.01 -18.63
C GLY A 5 34.94 10.64 -18.42
N ILE A 6 33.89 9.83 -18.52
CA ILE A 6 32.50 10.23 -18.23
C ILE A 6 32.43 10.59 -16.74
N GLN A 7 32.12 11.85 -16.42
CA GLN A 7 31.85 12.27 -15.05
C GLN A 7 30.38 11.94 -14.71
N PRO A 8 30.10 11.14 -13.67
CA PRO A 8 28.72 10.89 -13.25
C PRO A 8 28.12 12.13 -12.59
N VAL A 9 26.91 12.50 -12.99
CA VAL A 9 26.15 13.58 -12.36
C VAL A 9 25.33 12.98 -11.21
N SER A 10 25.48 13.51 -10.00
CA SER A 10 24.70 13.09 -8.83
C SER A 10 23.52 14.04 -8.58
N ALA A 11 22.35 13.48 -8.26
CA ALA A 11 21.21 14.26 -7.81
C ALA A 11 21.39 14.67 -6.34
N THR A 12 20.97 15.88 -5.98
CA THR A 12 20.96 16.38 -4.60
C THR A 12 19.52 16.50 -4.10
N SER A 13 19.29 16.25 -2.82
CA SER A 13 17.97 16.41 -2.21
C SER A 13 17.53 17.87 -2.21
N ALA A 14 16.26 18.10 -2.56
CA ALA A 14 15.62 19.42 -2.51
C ALA A 14 14.62 19.48 -1.36
N LEU A 15 14.38 20.68 -0.83
CA LEU A 15 13.33 20.88 0.15
C LEU A 15 11.94 20.72 -0.50
N ALA A 16 10.97 20.22 0.25
CA ALA A 16 9.60 20.05 -0.26
C ALA A 16 8.96 21.38 -0.71
N LEU A 17 9.42 22.52 -0.18
CA LEU A 17 8.96 23.86 -0.55
C LEU A 17 9.52 24.35 -1.90
N SER A 18 10.63 23.77 -2.39
CA SER A 18 11.26 24.15 -3.66
C SER A 18 10.76 23.31 -4.85
N VAL A 19 9.78 22.43 -4.64
CA VAL A 19 9.21 21.55 -5.66
C VAL A 19 7.69 21.74 -5.69
N ALA A 20 7.10 21.75 -6.88
CA ALA A 20 5.65 21.83 -7.08
C ALA A 20 5.14 20.65 -7.91
N LEU A 21 3.89 20.26 -7.68
CA LEU A 21 3.22 19.27 -8.52
C LEU A 21 2.75 19.91 -9.81
N LEU A 22 2.82 19.17 -10.92
CA LEU A 22 2.31 19.60 -12.22
C LEU A 22 0.89 19.09 -12.42
N ASP A 23 0.04 19.94 -13.00
CA ASP A 23 -1.30 19.55 -13.40
C ASP A 23 -1.26 18.80 -14.74
N PRO A 24 -1.84 17.59 -14.85
CA PRO A 24 -1.78 16.79 -16.06
C PRO A 24 -2.50 17.43 -17.27
N SER A 25 -3.39 18.41 -17.08
CA SER A 25 -4.13 19.03 -18.18
C SER A 25 -3.36 20.09 -18.95
N ASN A 26 -2.53 20.87 -18.25
CA ASN A 26 -1.83 22.03 -18.82
C ASN A 26 -0.31 22.01 -18.54
N ASN A 27 0.18 21.02 -17.78
CA ASN A 27 1.57 20.84 -17.39
C ASN A 27 2.16 22.04 -16.62
N GLU A 28 1.30 22.80 -15.94
CA GLU A 28 1.69 23.96 -15.12
C GLU A 28 1.82 23.57 -13.64
N PRO A 29 2.68 24.27 -12.87
CA PRO A 29 2.81 24.06 -11.43
C PRO A 29 1.53 24.45 -10.70
N CYS A 30 0.95 23.51 -9.95
CA CYS A 30 -0.32 23.69 -9.28
C CYS A 30 -0.24 23.35 -7.78
N LYS A 31 -1.15 23.97 -7.00
CA LYS A 31 -1.40 23.60 -5.60
C LYS A 31 -2.51 22.56 -5.54
N CYS A 32 -2.28 21.46 -4.83
CA CYS A 32 -3.24 20.37 -4.68
C CYS A 32 -3.90 20.33 -3.30
N SER A 33 -5.14 19.85 -3.22
CA SER A 33 -5.83 19.50 -1.97
C SER A 33 -6.25 18.03 -1.97
N TRP A 34 -6.31 17.41 -0.80
CA TRP A 34 -6.81 16.04 -0.65
C TRP A 34 -8.34 16.05 -0.57
N ARG A 35 -9.00 15.24 -1.41
CA ARG A 35 -10.45 15.04 -1.40
C ARG A 35 -10.78 13.55 -1.50
N TYR A 36 -12.03 13.20 -1.24
CA TYR A 36 -12.55 11.84 -1.38
C TYR A 36 -13.50 11.79 -2.57
N THR A 37 -13.39 10.73 -3.37
CA THR A 37 -14.40 10.40 -4.39
C THR A 37 -15.63 9.78 -3.73
N GLU A 38 -16.72 9.66 -4.48
CA GLU A 38 -17.96 9.00 -4.02
C GLU A 38 -17.75 7.54 -3.60
N GLU A 39 -16.77 6.88 -4.22
CA GLU A 39 -16.31 5.52 -3.87
C GLU A 39 -15.49 5.45 -2.57
N GLY A 40 -15.20 6.60 -1.93
CA GLY A 40 -14.38 6.70 -0.72
C GLY A 40 -12.87 6.71 -0.98
N ASN A 41 -12.43 6.81 -2.24
CA ASN A 41 -11.01 6.84 -2.59
C ASN A 41 -10.41 8.22 -2.34
N ARG A 42 -9.29 8.29 -1.61
CA ARG A 42 -8.58 9.54 -1.33
C ARG A 42 -7.73 9.96 -2.53
N VAL A 43 -8.06 11.09 -3.13
CA VAL A 43 -7.41 11.62 -4.34
C VAL A 43 -6.86 13.03 -4.13
N ARG A 44 -5.79 13.38 -4.85
CA ARG A 44 -5.27 14.75 -4.91
C ARG A 44 -5.97 15.49 -6.05
N VAL A 45 -6.47 16.67 -5.78
CA VAL A 45 -7.19 17.49 -6.75
C VAL A 45 -6.50 18.85 -6.89
N SER A 46 -6.21 19.25 -8.12
CA SER A 46 -5.70 20.58 -8.46
C SER A 46 -6.72 21.65 -8.07
N LEU A 47 -6.29 22.70 -7.37
CA LEU A 47 -7.17 23.81 -6.99
C LEU A 47 -7.53 24.72 -8.16
N GLN A 48 -6.75 24.70 -9.25
CA GLN A 48 -6.96 25.58 -10.40
C GLN A 48 -7.94 24.98 -11.42
N THR A 49 -7.67 23.74 -11.86
CA THR A 49 -8.47 23.07 -12.89
C THR A 49 -9.55 22.16 -12.28
N GLY A 50 -9.39 21.75 -11.02
CA GLY A 50 -10.23 20.71 -10.42
C GLY A 50 -9.87 19.30 -10.88
N HIS A 51 -8.79 19.11 -11.65
CA HIS A 51 -8.41 17.79 -12.16
C HIS A 51 -7.79 16.93 -11.06
N VAL A 52 -8.05 15.63 -11.14
CA VAL A 52 -7.45 14.63 -10.24
C VAL A 52 -6.02 14.36 -10.68
N ILE A 53 -5.07 14.52 -9.77
CA ILE A 53 -3.65 14.20 -9.98
C ILE A 53 -3.43 12.73 -9.58
N PRO A 54 -3.28 11.81 -10.54
CA PRO A 54 -3.14 10.39 -10.24
C PRO A 54 -1.85 10.12 -9.45
N LEU A 55 -1.85 9.06 -8.67
CA LEU A 55 -0.63 8.54 -8.06
C LEU A 55 0.21 7.84 -9.15
N PRO A 56 1.53 8.08 -9.21
CA PRO A 56 2.39 7.40 -10.16
C PRO A 56 2.43 5.89 -9.86
N ALA A 57 2.66 5.07 -10.88
CA ALA A 57 2.75 3.62 -10.72
C ALA A 57 3.80 3.20 -9.68
N ALA A 58 4.93 3.92 -9.63
CA ALA A 58 6.00 3.75 -8.64
C ALA A 58 5.51 3.78 -7.18
N ALA A 59 4.44 4.53 -6.89
CA ALA A 59 3.86 4.59 -5.54
C ALA A 59 3.11 3.31 -5.14
N ARG A 60 2.98 2.32 -6.04
CA ARG A 60 2.34 1.02 -5.79
C ARG A 60 3.35 -0.11 -5.53
N HIS A 61 4.63 0.13 -5.78
CA HIS A 61 5.65 -0.90 -5.56
C HIS A 61 5.83 -1.12 -4.06
N LEU A 62 6.05 -2.37 -3.67
CA LEU A 62 6.41 -2.71 -2.30
C LEU A 62 7.87 -2.30 -2.02
N ASP A 63 8.31 -2.44 -0.76
CA ASP A 63 9.67 -2.10 -0.32
C ASP A 63 10.78 -2.82 -1.12
N ASP A 64 10.44 -3.97 -1.72
CA ASP A 64 11.32 -4.77 -2.58
C ASP A 64 11.27 -4.36 -4.06
N LEU A 65 10.60 -3.24 -4.38
CA LEU A 65 10.34 -2.73 -5.73
C LEU A 65 9.52 -3.67 -6.61
N THR A 66 8.92 -4.72 -6.04
CA THR A 66 8.10 -5.65 -6.80
C THR A 66 6.70 -5.09 -7.01
N ASP A 67 6.23 -5.13 -8.25
CA ASP A 67 4.84 -4.85 -8.58
C ASP A 67 3.97 -6.02 -8.11
N PRO A 68 2.98 -5.82 -7.22
CA PRO A 68 2.17 -6.91 -6.66
C PRO A 68 1.37 -7.64 -7.74
N LYS A 69 1.07 -6.97 -8.87
CA LYS A 69 0.35 -7.58 -10.00
C LYS A 69 1.20 -8.54 -10.82
N THR A 70 2.51 -8.34 -10.84
CA THR A 70 3.46 -9.17 -11.60
C THR A 70 4.30 -10.05 -10.68
N ALA A 71 4.05 -10.01 -9.37
CA ALA A 71 4.71 -10.85 -8.40
C ALA A 71 4.43 -12.32 -8.73
N VAL A 72 5.50 -13.08 -8.92
CA VAL A 72 5.41 -14.53 -9.15
C VAL A 72 5.34 -15.20 -7.79
N ALA A 73 4.25 -15.95 -7.55
CA ALA A 73 4.09 -16.72 -6.32
C ALA A 73 5.21 -17.77 -6.24
N SER A 74 5.96 -17.71 -5.14
CA SER A 74 6.93 -18.72 -4.76
C SER A 74 6.22 -19.95 -4.17
N SER A 75 6.95 -21.06 -4.05
CA SER A 75 6.43 -22.30 -3.45
C SER A 75 6.03 -22.17 -1.98
N LYS A 76 6.35 -21.05 -1.33
CA LYS A 76 6.02 -20.76 0.07
C LYS A 76 4.87 -19.75 0.21
N ASP A 77 4.38 -19.19 -0.89
CA ASP A 77 3.29 -18.21 -0.85
C ASP A 77 1.93 -18.91 -0.73
N THR A 78 1.05 -18.33 0.08
CA THR A 78 -0.30 -18.86 0.31
C THR A 78 -1.26 -18.24 -0.71
N CYS A 79 -1.88 -19.07 -1.57
CA CYS A 79 -2.71 -18.60 -2.69
C CYS A 79 -4.10 -18.07 -2.31
N GLU A 80 -4.59 -18.32 -1.10
CA GLU A 80 -5.99 -18.08 -0.73
C GLU A 80 -6.12 -17.30 0.59
N PRO A 81 -7.17 -16.47 0.75
CA PRO A 81 -7.43 -15.82 2.02
C PRO A 81 -7.77 -16.89 3.05
N VAL A 82 -6.86 -17.13 4.00
CA VAL A 82 -7.09 -18.02 5.13
C VAL A 82 -8.24 -17.45 5.95
N VAL A 83 -9.42 -18.04 5.80
CA VAL A 83 -10.61 -17.66 6.56
C VAL A 83 -10.36 -18.00 8.03
N TYR A 84 -10.28 -16.96 8.86
CA TYR A 84 -10.08 -17.10 10.30
C TYR A 84 -11.35 -17.69 10.94
N VAL A 85 -11.41 -19.00 11.00
CA VAL A 85 -12.26 -19.70 11.98
C VAL A 85 -11.52 -19.63 13.32
N ASN A 86 -12.22 -19.45 14.44
CA ASN A 86 -11.59 -19.38 15.76
C ASN A 86 -10.57 -20.52 15.94
N PHE A 87 -9.29 -20.15 16.00
CA PHE A 87 -8.13 -21.04 15.97
C PHE A 87 -8.23 -22.20 16.97
N GLU A 88 -8.72 -21.92 18.18
CA GLU A 88 -8.86 -22.91 19.24
C GLU A 88 -9.84 -24.02 18.84
N LYS A 89 -11.00 -23.65 18.28
CA LYS A 89 -12.05 -24.61 17.90
C LYS A 89 -11.66 -25.45 16.69
N SER A 90 -10.87 -24.91 15.75
CA SER A 90 -10.36 -25.68 14.62
C SER A 90 -9.30 -26.69 15.08
N LEU A 91 -8.36 -26.28 15.93
CA LEU A 91 -7.30 -27.16 16.43
C LEU A 91 -7.84 -28.34 17.25
N LEU A 92 -8.83 -28.10 18.11
CA LEU A 92 -9.44 -29.14 18.94
C LEU A 92 -10.03 -30.28 18.08
N LYS A 93 -10.66 -29.93 16.95
CA LYS A 93 -11.21 -30.89 16.00
C LYS A 93 -10.12 -31.66 15.26
N ASP A 94 -9.10 -30.97 14.76
CA ASP A 94 -8.02 -31.58 13.97
C ASP A 94 -7.18 -32.54 14.81
N LEU A 95 -6.90 -32.17 16.06
CA LEU A 95 -6.15 -32.99 17.02
C LEU A 95 -7.01 -34.06 17.70
N LYS A 96 -8.32 -34.13 17.38
CA LYS A 96 -9.29 -35.06 17.99
C LYS A 96 -9.27 -35.03 19.52
N LEU A 97 -9.00 -33.85 20.08
CA LEU A 97 -9.03 -33.63 21.52
C LEU A 97 -10.48 -33.47 21.95
N LYS A 98 -10.83 -34.04 23.10
CA LYS A 98 -12.19 -33.91 23.62
C LYS A 98 -12.38 -32.54 24.27
N ASP A 99 -13.43 -31.84 23.85
CA ASP A 99 -13.95 -30.63 24.50
C ASP A 99 -14.74 -30.99 25.79
N ASP A 100 -14.12 -31.76 26.68
CA ASP A 100 -14.79 -32.27 27.89
C ASP A 100 -14.88 -31.21 29.01
N CYS A 101 -14.25 -30.05 28.83
CA CYS A 101 -14.09 -29.04 29.85
C CYS A 101 -14.59 -27.68 29.36
N LEU A 102 -15.40 -27.00 30.17
CA LEU A 102 -15.85 -25.60 30.05
C LEU A 102 -17.14 -25.35 29.26
N LYS A 103 -18.28 -25.78 29.82
CA LYS A 103 -19.48 -24.93 29.69
C LYS A 103 -19.13 -23.59 30.37
N GLN A 104 -18.99 -22.53 29.59
CA GLN A 104 -18.71 -21.20 30.14
C GLN A 104 -19.85 -20.83 31.08
N THR A 105 -19.57 -20.79 32.38
CA THR A 105 -20.50 -20.22 33.35
C THR A 105 -20.61 -18.72 33.05
N PRO A 106 -21.80 -18.13 33.08
CA PRO A 106 -21.96 -16.70 32.78
C PRO A 106 -21.17 -15.89 33.81
N THR A 107 -20.17 -15.15 33.32
CA THR A 107 -19.32 -14.26 34.12
C THR A 107 -19.60 -12.83 33.69
N TYR A 108 -19.87 -11.96 34.66
CA TYR A 108 -20.08 -10.53 34.43
C TYR A 108 -18.75 -9.78 34.50
N TRP A 109 -18.56 -8.81 33.60
CA TRP A 109 -17.42 -7.89 33.60
C TRP A 109 -17.98 -6.48 33.89
N TYR A 110 -17.37 -5.77 34.84
CA TYR A 110 -17.79 -4.44 35.30
C TYR A 110 -16.72 -3.39 35.02
#